data_AF-A0A7K3R724-F1
#
_entry.id   AF-A0A7K3R724-F1
#
_cell.length_a   1.000
_cell.length_b   1.000
_cell.length_c   1.000
_cell.angle_alpha   90.00
_cell.angle_beta   90.00
_cell.angle_gamma   90.00
#
_symmetry.space_group_name_H-M   'P 1'
#
loop_
_entity.id
_entity.type
_entity.pdbx_description
1 polymer ?
#
loop_
_entity_poly.entity_id
_entity_poly.type
_entity_poly.pdbx_seq_one_letter_code
_entity_poly.pdbx_strand_id
1 'polypeptide(L)'
;MPATLLAPRTSPGSSAERVVLMALRMTGAERTVALYASDMPTGFIWSRGVTPQVIAWVMQGVERLGFDDVYRSGIEVQYYRVLRLTGQVPAETRRWLRGRFPDRARLGCVERADAMLTFRLGDHEPVSGFVGDYTFRVYRAYGDDADEVGV
;
A
#
# COMPACT_ATOMS: atom_id res chain seq x y z
N MET A 1 -35.59 41.65 2.55
CA MET A 1 -35.00 40.51 1.82
C MET A 1 -33.73 40.08 2.55
N PRO A 2 -33.63 38.87 3.13
CA PRO A 2 -32.37 38.41 3.71
C PRO A 2 -31.53 37.70 2.64
N ALA A 3 -30.25 38.07 2.56
CA ALA A 3 -29.27 37.44 1.69
C ALA A 3 -28.77 36.14 2.33
N THR A 4 -29.08 35.00 1.71
CA THR A 4 -28.56 33.69 2.11
C THR A 4 -27.13 33.54 1.60
N LEU A 5 -26.16 33.56 2.50
CA LEU A 5 -24.76 33.23 2.22
C LEU A 5 -24.67 31.72 1.93
N LEU A 6 -24.67 31.36 0.65
CA LEU A 6 -24.39 29.99 0.21
C LEU A 6 -22.89 29.75 0.34
N ALA A 7 -22.46 29.14 1.44
CA ALA A 7 -21.11 28.58 1.54
C ALA A 7 -20.92 27.53 0.42
N PRO A 8 -19.82 27.58 -0.34
CA PRO A 8 -19.56 26.57 -1.35
C PRO A 8 -19.39 25.22 -0.66
N ARG A 9 -20.28 24.27 -0.96
CA ARG A 9 -20.08 22.86 -0.63
C ARG A 9 -18.93 22.35 -1.50
N THR A 10 -17.70 22.45 -1.02
CA THR A 10 -16.59 21.64 -1.54
C THR A 10 -16.97 20.18 -1.33
N SER A 11 -17.26 19.46 -2.41
CA SER A 11 -17.66 18.06 -2.40
C SER A 11 -16.55 17.21 -1.77
N PRO A 12 -16.71 16.66 -0.54
CA PRO A 12 -15.67 15.88 0.12
C PRO A 12 -15.47 14.48 -0.50
N GLY A 13 -16.33 14.08 -1.45
CA GLY A 13 -16.39 12.71 -1.96
C GLY A 13 -15.20 12.31 -2.82
N SER A 14 -14.57 13.22 -3.56
CA SER A 14 -13.63 12.84 -4.61
C SER A 14 -12.24 12.41 -4.10
N SER A 15 -11.75 12.96 -2.99
CA SER A 15 -10.39 12.67 -2.50
C SER A 15 -10.35 11.47 -1.54
N ALA A 16 -11.28 11.41 -0.58
CA ALA A 16 -11.35 10.31 0.36
C ALA A 16 -11.70 8.98 -0.32
N GLU A 17 -12.61 9.00 -1.31
CA GLU A 17 -12.95 7.83 -2.10
C GLU A 17 -11.76 7.35 -2.95
N ARG A 18 -10.99 8.27 -3.54
CA ARG A 18 -9.75 7.94 -4.26
C ARG A 18 -8.70 7.31 -3.36
N VAL A 19 -8.52 7.83 -2.15
CA VAL A 19 -7.62 7.26 -1.15
C VAL A 19 -8.02 5.83 -0.79
N VAL A 20 -9.30 5.60 -0.52
CA VAL A 20 -9.82 4.28 -0.20
C VAL A 20 -9.64 3.33 -1.40
N LEU A 21 -9.97 3.78 -2.61
CA LEU A 21 -9.80 3.01 -3.84
C LEU A 21 -8.33 2.66 -4.12
N MET A 22 -7.42 3.59 -3.84
CA MET A 22 -5.98 3.37 -4.00
C MET A 22 -5.49 2.28 -3.05
N ALA A 23 -5.75 2.43 -1.74
CA ALA A 23 -5.37 1.43 -0.74
C ALA A 23 -6.01 0.05 -1.03
N LEU A 24 -7.23 0.05 -1.55
CA LEU A 24 -7.97 -1.14 -1.97
C LEU A 24 -7.27 -1.91 -3.08
N ARG A 25 -6.89 -1.21 -4.14
CA ARG A 25 -6.30 -1.82 -5.34
C ARG A 25 -4.81 -2.10 -5.20
N MET A 26 -4.12 -1.54 -4.22
CA MET A 26 -2.77 -1.99 -3.88
C MET A 26 -2.75 -3.49 -3.56
N THR A 27 -1.68 -4.17 -3.92
CA THR A 27 -1.42 -5.54 -3.47
C THR A 27 -1.18 -5.57 -1.96
N GLY A 28 -1.41 -6.73 -1.32
CA GLY A 28 -1.07 -6.89 0.10
C GLY A 28 0.41 -6.66 0.39
N ALA A 29 1.29 -6.94 -0.58
CA ALA A 29 2.72 -6.69 -0.44
C ALA A 29 3.04 -5.18 -0.42
N GLU A 30 2.48 -4.41 -1.35
CA GLU A 30 2.59 -2.94 -1.36
C GLU A 30 2.01 -2.33 -0.07
N ARG A 31 0.83 -2.78 0.38
CA ARG A 31 0.25 -2.35 1.66
C ARG A 31 1.11 -2.69 2.86
N THR A 32 1.72 -3.87 2.88
CA THR A 32 2.65 -4.28 3.95
C THR A 32 3.84 -3.34 4.04
N VAL A 33 4.45 -2.98 2.90
CA VAL A 33 5.57 -2.02 2.83
C VAL A 33 5.13 -0.66 3.36
N ALA A 34 3.99 -0.15 2.87
CA ALA A 34 3.47 1.14 3.26
C ALA A 34 3.16 1.20 4.76
N LEU A 35 2.43 0.21 5.29
CA LEU A 35 2.13 0.10 6.72
C LEU A 35 3.40 0.04 7.57
N TYR A 36 4.45 -0.65 7.10
CA TYR A 36 5.72 -0.71 7.83
C TYR A 36 6.40 0.66 7.96
N ALA A 37 6.28 1.54 6.95
CA ALA A 37 6.84 2.89 7.00
C ALA A 37 5.95 3.93 7.69
N SER A 38 4.69 3.58 7.95
CA SER A 38 3.70 4.47 8.60
C SER A 38 3.94 4.64 10.11
N ASP A 39 3.13 5.47 10.78
CA ASP A 39 3.10 5.56 12.24
C ASP A 39 2.26 4.47 12.92
N MET A 40 1.87 3.41 12.20
CA MET A 40 1.17 2.29 12.79
C MET A 40 1.98 1.73 13.99
N PRO A 41 1.38 1.59 15.19
CA PRO A 41 2.10 1.08 16.35
C PRO A 41 2.56 -0.38 16.18
N THR A 42 3.76 -0.73 16.65
CA THR A 42 4.32 -2.09 16.63
C THR A 42 3.48 -3.11 17.43
N GLY A 43 2.61 -2.64 18.32
CA GLY A 43 1.65 -3.44 19.09
C GLY A 43 0.19 -3.26 18.66
N PHE A 44 -0.07 -2.76 17.45
CA PHE A 44 -1.44 -2.56 16.97
C PHE A 44 -2.24 -3.88 16.99
N ILE A 45 -3.44 -3.81 17.55
CA ILE A 45 -4.41 -4.90 17.60
C ILE A 45 -5.67 -4.43 16.88
N TRP A 46 -6.16 -5.24 15.95
CA TRP A 46 -7.36 -4.92 15.18
C TRP A 46 -8.60 -4.87 16.07
N SER A 47 -9.40 -3.82 15.94
CA SER A 47 -10.70 -3.67 16.61
C SER A 47 -11.79 -3.20 15.63
N ARG A 48 -13.04 -3.09 16.09
CA ARG A 48 -14.14 -2.60 15.21
C ARG A 48 -13.93 -1.12 14.89
N GLY A 49 -14.14 -0.73 13.63
CA GLY A 49 -14.07 0.67 13.20
C GLY A 49 -12.68 1.20 12.84
N VAL A 50 -11.62 0.39 12.96
CA VAL A 50 -10.24 0.84 12.66
C VAL A 50 -9.89 0.87 11.16
N THR A 51 -10.76 0.34 10.30
CA THR A 51 -10.48 0.26 8.84
C THR A 51 -10.02 1.60 8.23
N PRO A 52 -10.71 2.74 8.48
CA PRO A 52 -10.27 4.03 7.93
C PRO A 52 -8.89 4.46 8.45
N GLN A 53 -8.58 4.15 9.72
CA GLN A 53 -7.29 4.46 10.31
C GLN A 53 -6.15 3.64 9.67
N VAL A 54 -6.40 2.36 9.39
CA VAL A 54 -5.42 1.51 8.71
C VAL A 54 -5.19 1.98 7.27
N ILE A 55 -6.24 2.40 6.56
CA ILE A 55 -6.11 3.02 5.23
C ILE A 55 -5.30 4.32 5.30
N ALA A 56 -5.55 5.17 6.31
CA ALA A 56 -4.77 6.39 6.51
C ALA A 56 -3.29 6.08 6.74
N TRP A 57 -2.96 5.02 7.49
CA TRP A 57 -1.58 4.57 7.67
C TRP A 57 -0.95 4.02 6.38
N VAL A 58 -1.72 3.30 5.55
CA VAL A 58 -1.23 2.90 4.21
C VAL A 58 -0.84 4.13 3.41
N MET A 59 -1.72 5.14 3.32
CA MET A 59 -1.42 6.36 2.57
C MET A 59 -0.23 7.13 3.15
N GLN A 60 -0.16 7.24 4.48
CA GLN A 60 0.99 7.86 5.16
C GLN A 60 2.30 7.14 4.80
N GLY A 61 2.27 5.82 4.72
CA GLY A 61 3.41 5.02 4.27
C GLY A 61 3.82 5.31 2.84
N VAL A 62 2.84 5.44 1.93
CA VAL A 62 3.06 5.81 0.53
C VAL A 62 3.63 7.23 0.42
N GLU A 63 3.12 8.18 1.20
CA GLU A 63 3.62 9.56 1.21
C GLU A 63 5.08 9.64 1.69
N ARG A 64 5.45 8.82 2.69
CA ARG A 64 6.82 8.80 3.24
C ARG A 64 7.86 8.17 2.34
N LEU A 65 7.49 7.07 1.69
CA LEU A 65 8.42 6.33 0.83
C LEU A 65 8.37 6.80 -0.62
N GLY A 66 7.27 7.42 -1.04
CA GLY A 66 6.94 7.56 -2.46
C GLY A 66 6.34 6.28 -3.02
N PHE A 67 5.47 6.44 -4.02
CA PHE A 67 4.76 5.33 -4.65
C PHE A 67 5.73 4.32 -5.30
N ASP A 68 6.76 4.79 -5.99
CA ASP A 68 7.67 3.95 -6.77
C ASP A 68 8.48 3.00 -5.87
N ASP A 69 8.92 3.48 -4.71
CA ASP A 69 9.62 2.65 -3.72
C ASP A 69 8.68 1.65 -3.05
N VAL A 70 7.40 2.01 -2.83
CA VAL A 70 6.38 1.06 -2.34
C VAL A 70 6.12 -0.02 -3.37
N TYR A 71 5.94 0.34 -4.63
CA TYR A 71 5.72 -0.57 -5.75
C TYR A 71 6.89 -1.56 -5.89
N ARG A 72 8.11 -1.05 -6.03
CA ARG A 72 9.32 -1.88 -6.19
C ARG A 72 9.57 -2.79 -4.99
N SER A 73 9.47 -2.24 -3.77
CA SER A 73 9.59 -3.05 -2.55
C SER A 73 8.46 -4.09 -2.43
N GLY A 74 7.26 -3.76 -2.90
CA GLY A 74 6.10 -4.64 -2.92
C GLY A 74 6.34 -5.88 -3.79
N ILE A 75 6.90 -5.70 -4.99
CA ILE A 75 7.30 -6.81 -5.87
C ILE A 75 8.30 -7.73 -5.17
N GLU A 76 9.33 -7.16 -4.53
CA GLU A 76 10.35 -7.94 -3.83
C GLU A 76 9.78 -8.71 -2.62
N VAL A 77 8.84 -8.10 -1.87
CA VAL A 77 8.11 -8.76 -0.77
C VAL A 77 7.22 -9.89 -1.30
N GLN A 78 6.51 -9.67 -2.40
CA GLN A 78 5.67 -10.68 -3.03
C GLN A 78 6.50 -11.87 -3.50
N TYR A 79 7.63 -11.61 -4.17
CA TYR A 79 8.58 -12.63 -4.60
C TYR A 79 9.14 -13.42 -3.40
N TYR A 80 9.54 -12.73 -2.33
CA TYR A 80 9.96 -13.39 -1.09
C TYR A 80 8.87 -14.30 -0.51
N ARG A 81 7.60 -13.86 -0.48
CA ARG A 81 6.48 -14.67 0.02
C ARG A 81 6.31 -15.94 -0.79
N VAL A 82 6.37 -15.87 -2.13
CA VAL A 82 6.29 -17.05 -3.00
C VAL A 82 7.44 -18.02 -2.72
N LEU A 83 8.69 -17.54 -2.71
CA LEU A 83 9.86 -18.38 -2.41
C LEU A 83 9.81 -19.01 -1.01
N ARG A 84 9.23 -18.28 -0.04
CA ARG A 84 9.05 -18.79 1.33
C ARG A 84 8.06 -19.93 1.37
N LEU A 85 6.96 -19.84 0.62
CA LEU A 85 5.95 -20.90 0.55
C LEU A 85 6.49 -22.16 -0.13
N THR A 86 7.39 -22.03 -1.10
CA THR A 86 8.04 -23.17 -1.76
C THR A 86 9.26 -23.70 -1.01
N GLY A 87 9.68 -23.06 0.09
CA GLY A 87 10.88 -23.45 0.83
C GLY A 87 12.20 -23.12 0.15
N GLN A 88 12.18 -22.30 -0.91
CA GLN A 88 13.32 -22.04 -1.79
C GLN A 88 13.93 -20.65 -1.61
N VAL A 89 13.88 -20.06 -0.40
CA VAL A 89 14.37 -18.68 -0.20
C VAL A 89 15.91 -18.62 -0.19
N PRO A 90 16.54 -17.94 -1.17
CA PRO A 90 17.98 -17.71 -1.17
C PRO A 90 18.46 -16.92 0.04
N ALA A 91 19.73 -17.08 0.40
CA ALA A 91 20.33 -16.36 1.52
C ALA A 91 20.34 -14.84 1.30
N GLU A 92 20.53 -14.41 0.06
CA GLU A 92 20.53 -12.99 -0.35
C GLU A 92 19.16 -12.36 -0.16
N THR A 93 18.08 -13.00 -0.63
CA THR A 93 16.70 -12.54 -0.40
C THR A 93 16.37 -12.46 1.08
N ARG A 94 16.87 -13.40 1.91
CA ARG A 94 16.75 -13.33 3.37
C ARG A 94 17.53 -12.17 3.99
N ARG A 95 18.68 -11.79 3.44
CA ARG A 95 19.47 -10.63 3.90
C ARG A 95 18.77 -9.34 3.51
N TRP A 96 18.33 -9.23 2.25
CA TRP A 96 17.56 -8.09 1.75
C TRP A 96 16.33 -7.84 2.63
N LEU A 97 15.50 -8.87 2.89
CA LEU A 97 14.29 -8.70 3.71
C LEU A 97 14.63 -8.24 5.13
N ARG A 98 15.70 -8.76 5.74
CA ARG A 98 16.14 -8.33 7.08
C ARG A 98 16.66 -6.90 7.10
N GLY A 99 17.32 -6.46 6.02
CA GLY A 99 17.75 -5.06 5.87
C GLY A 99 16.56 -4.12 5.71
N ARG A 100 15.56 -4.53 4.91
CA ARG A 100 14.35 -3.72 4.66
C ARG A 100 13.41 -3.67 5.87
N PHE A 101 13.29 -4.78 6.59
CA PHE A 101 12.40 -4.95 7.74
C PHE A 101 13.19 -5.44 8.98
N PRO A 102 13.97 -4.55 9.61
CA PRO A 102 14.82 -4.92 10.74
C PRO A 102 14.01 -5.34 11.98
N ASP A 103 12.89 -4.65 12.25
CA ASP A 103 11.98 -5.01 13.34
C ASP A 103 10.97 -6.09 12.88
N ARG A 104 11.20 -7.32 13.36
CA ARG A 104 10.35 -8.48 13.07
C ARG A 104 9.00 -8.45 13.76
N ALA A 105 8.90 -7.88 14.96
CA ALA A 105 7.63 -7.77 15.67
C ALA A 105 6.70 -6.79 14.94
N ARG A 106 7.25 -5.67 14.49
CA ARG A 106 6.55 -4.72 13.63
C ARG A 106 6.13 -5.35 12.31
N LEU A 107 7.02 -6.12 11.66
CA LEU A 107 6.67 -6.82 10.42
C LEU A 107 5.48 -7.77 10.65
N GLY A 108 5.50 -8.59 11.69
CA GLY A 108 4.37 -9.47 12.01
C GLY A 108 3.08 -8.73 12.41
N CYS A 109 3.18 -7.51 12.93
CA CYS A 109 2.02 -6.65 13.20
C CYS A 109 1.40 -6.12 11.89
N VAL A 110 2.22 -5.56 10.98
CA VAL A 110 1.72 -5.02 9.70
C VAL A 110 1.15 -6.12 8.80
N GLU A 111 1.75 -7.31 8.79
CA GLU A 111 1.23 -8.43 8.00
C GLU A 111 -0.15 -8.88 8.49
N ARG A 112 -0.39 -8.87 9.80
CA ARG A 112 -1.73 -9.14 10.37
C ARG A 112 -2.72 -8.04 10.06
N ALA A 113 -2.30 -6.77 10.15
CA ALA A 113 -3.16 -5.64 9.80
C ALA A 113 -3.56 -5.66 8.32
N ASP A 114 -2.61 -5.93 7.41
CA ASP A 114 -2.86 -6.08 5.97
C ASP A 114 -3.80 -7.26 5.66
N ALA A 115 -3.59 -8.42 6.31
CA ALA A 115 -4.47 -9.57 6.14
C ALA A 115 -5.91 -9.25 6.58
N MET A 116 -6.08 -8.59 7.73
CA MET A 116 -7.40 -8.17 8.22
C MET A 116 -8.03 -7.10 7.32
N LEU A 117 -7.23 -6.17 6.81
CA LEU A 117 -7.69 -5.16 5.87
C LEU A 117 -8.17 -5.83 4.58
N THR A 118 -7.40 -6.77 4.02
CA THR A 118 -7.77 -7.55 2.84
C THR A 118 -9.08 -8.31 3.06
N PHE A 119 -9.25 -8.99 4.21
CA PHE A 119 -10.50 -9.67 4.56
C PHE A 119 -11.69 -8.71 4.66
N ARG A 120 -11.49 -7.49 5.20
CA ARG A 120 -12.56 -6.50 5.41
C ARG A 120 -12.99 -5.76 4.15
N LEU A 121 -12.07 -5.63 3.20
CA LEU A 121 -12.25 -4.82 2.01
C LEU A 121 -12.94 -5.57 0.86
N GLY A 122 -13.17 -6.88 0.98
CA GLY A 122 -14.01 -7.65 0.03
C GLY A 122 -13.41 -7.77 -1.37
N ASP A 123 -14.27 -8.07 -2.36
CA ASP A 123 -13.97 -8.52 -3.73
C ASP A 123 -13.24 -7.51 -4.65
N HIS A 124 -12.56 -6.52 -4.09
CA HIS A 124 -11.73 -5.62 -4.86
C HIS A 124 -10.45 -6.36 -5.28
N GLU A 125 -10.43 -6.79 -6.54
CA GLU A 125 -9.26 -7.42 -7.13
C GLU A 125 -8.06 -6.44 -7.06
N PRO A 126 -6.99 -6.81 -6.33
CA PRO A 126 -5.81 -5.97 -6.23
C PRO A 126 -5.11 -5.92 -7.59
N VAL A 127 -4.70 -4.72 -7.99
CA VAL A 127 -3.95 -4.46 -9.22
C VAL A 127 -2.66 -3.73 -8.85
N SER A 128 -1.52 -4.40 -9.04
CA SER A 128 -0.22 -3.80 -8.75
C SER A 128 0.02 -2.54 -9.58
N GLY A 129 0.66 -1.54 -8.97
CA GLY A 129 0.99 -0.28 -9.65
C GLY A 129 -0.16 0.73 -9.77
N PHE A 130 -1.26 0.56 -9.04
CA PHE A 130 -2.40 1.48 -9.06
C PHE A 130 -2.19 2.76 -8.23
N VAL A 131 -2.36 3.94 -8.84
CA VAL A 131 -2.05 5.26 -8.23
C VAL A 131 -3.31 6.08 -7.85
N GLY A 132 -4.52 5.52 -8.02
CA GLY A 132 -5.76 6.17 -7.53
C GLY A 132 -6.43 7.16 -8.48
N ASP A 133 -5.86 7.43 -9.65
CA ASP A 133 -6.40 8.27 -10.73
C ASP A 133 -6.85 7.45 -11.97
N TYR A 134 -7.09 6.15 -11.77
CA TYR A 134 -7.31 5.16 -12.83
C TYR A 134 -6.09 4.91 -13.74
N THR A 135 -4.93 5.49 -13.44
CA THR A 135 -3.68 5.15 -14.11
C THR A 135 -2.93 4.04 -13.36
N PHE A 136 -2.11 3.33 -14.12
CA PHE A 136 -1.18 2.33 -13.62
C PHE A 136 0.23 2.81 -13.91
N ARG A 137 1.11 2.77 -12.91
CA ARG A 137 2.55 2.91 -13.12
C ARG A 137 3.18 1.53 -13.09
N VAL A 138 3.32 0.94 -14.28
CA VAL A 138 4.09 -0.28 -14.47
C VAL A 138 5.49 0.13 -14.91
N TYR A 139 6.43 0.22 -13.97
CA TYR A 139 7.84 0.39 -14.33
C TYR A 139 8.37 -0.97 -14.75
N ARG A 140 8.57 -1.15 -16.06
CA ARG A 140 9.16 -2.36 -16.63
C ARG A 140 10.61 -2.46 -16.15
N ALA A 141 10.86 -3.27 -15.14
CA ALA A 141 12.20 -3.65 -14.73
C ALA A 141 12.75 -4.72 -15.70
N TYR A 142 12.96 -4.35 -16.95
CA TYR A 142 13.89 -5.01 -17.86
C TYR A 142 14.58 -3.91 -18.66
N GLY A 143 15.91 -3.94 -18.63
CA GLY A 143 16.79 -2.85 -19.07
C GLY A 143 16.66 -2.45 -20.54
N ASP A 144 17.31 -1.33 -20.84
CA ASP A 144 17.50 -0.71 -22.16
C ASP A 144 16.21 -0.54 -22.98
N ASP A 145 15.52 0.57 -22.72
CA ASP A 145 15.35 1.64 -23.70
C ASP A 145 14.33 2.65 -23.16
N ALA A 146 14.76 3.91 -23.05
CA ALA A 146 13.93 5.02 -22.65
C ALA A 146 13.22 5.57 -23.88
N ASP A 147 12.03 5.03 -24.18
CA ASP A 147 11.06 5.75 -25.00
C ASP A 147 9.84 6.07 -24.14
N GLU A 148 9.65 7.37 -23.91
CA GLU A 148 8.37 7.94 -23.50
C GLU A 148 7.29 7.46 -24.47
N VAL A 149 6.39 6.59 -24.02
CA VAL A 149 5.13 6.37 -24.73
C VAL A 149 4.07 7.19 -24.01
N GLY A 150 3.78 8.35 -24.60
CA GLY A 150 2.65 9.19 -24.25
C GLY A 150 1.32 8.48 -24.50
N VAL A 151 0.39 8.76 -23.58
CA VAL A 151 -1.08 8.65 -23.60
C VAL A 151 -1.70 7.44 -24.27
#